data_AF-A0A382B868-F1
#
_entry.id   AF-A0A382B868-F1
#
_cell.length_a   1.000
_cell.length_b   1.000
_cell.length_c   1.000
_cell.angle_alpha   90.00
_cell.angle_beta   90.00
_cell.angle_gamma   90.00
#
_symmetry.space_group_name_H-M   'P 1'
#
loop_
_entity.id
_entity.type
_entity.pdbx_description
1 polymer ?
#
loop_
_entity_poly.entity_id
_entity_poly.type
_entity_poly.pdbx_seq_one_letter_code
_entity_poly.pdbx_strand_id
1 'polypeptide(L)'
;MADRTETSGTNFNAIRISIASPEQIMNWSHGEVTKPETINYRTLRPEKDGLFCERLFGPTKDWECFCGKYKRIRYRGVVCDRCGVEVTRSKVRRERMGHIKLAAPAAHIWFSKTTPSRLGLLLDLSPRNLERVLYFAQHIIVSVDEDARQETIEEERARYDLEVEKRQKASESELEVIRQKITELEETPDGPEVEVERMTAMVEMDAVKD
;
A
#
# COMPACT_ATOMS: atom_id res chain seq x y z
N MET A 1 33.66 -55.73 -14.92
CA MET A 1 34.27 -54.40 -14.78
C MET A 1 33.18 -53.44 -14.35
N ALA A 2 33.23 -53.01 -13.10
CA ALA A 2 32.22 -52.16 -12.49
C ALA A 2 32.43 -50.71 -12.94
N ASP A 3 31.52 -50.21 -13.77
CA ASP A 3 31.37 -48.77 -13.97
C ASP A 3 30.20 -48.29 -13.10
N ARG A 4 30.49 -48.12 -11.81
CA ARG A 4 29.63 -47.36 -10.91
C ARG A 4 29.91 -45.90 -11.24
N THR A 5 29.14 -45.31 -12.15
CA THR A 5 29.09 -43.86 -12.36
C THR A 5 28.89 -43.19 -11.00
N GLU A 6 29.92 -42.51 -10.53
CA GLU A 6 29.89 -41.69 -9.32
C GLU A 6 28.66 -40.80 -9.37
N THR A 7 27.72 -41.04 -8.47
CA THR A 7 26.66 -40.07 -8.20
C THR A 7 27.41 -38.85 -7.68
N SER A 8 27.47 -37.76 -8.47
CA SER A 8 28.08 -36.52 -8.03
C SER A 8 27.39 -36.13 -6.72
N GLY A 9 28.06 -36.38 -5.60
CA GLY A 9 27.56 -35.99 -4.28
C GLY A 9 27.22 -34.52 -4.32
N THR A 10 26.13 -34.15 -3.67
CA THR A 10 25.72 -32.76 -3.53
C THR A 10 26.87 -31.95 -2.92
N ASN A 11 27.62 -31.24 -3.76
CA ASN A 11 28.77 -30.39 -3.39
C ASN A 11 28.29 -29.10 -2.69
N PHE A 12 27.56 -29.20 -1.58
CA PHE A 12 27.23 -28.07 -0.72
C PHE A 12 27.11 -28.52 0.74
N ASN A 13 27.55 -27.67 1.65
CA ASN A 13 27.53 -27.97 3.09
C ASN A 13 26.23 -27.54 3.78
N ALA A 14 25.47 -26.59 3.20
CA ALA A 14 24.24 -26.07 3.77
C ALA A 14 23.31 -25.49 2.69
N ILE A 15 22.02 -25.42 3.00
CA ILE A 15 20.98 -24.76 2.19
C ILE A 15 20.48 -23.55 2.97
N ARG A 16 20.41 -22.40 2.31
CA ARG A 16 19.88 -21.14 2.87
C ARG A 16 18.62 -20.73 2.10
N ILE A 17 17.61 -20.27 2.84
CA ILE A 17 16.43 -19.62 2.29
C ILE A 17 16.40 -18.16 2.74
N SER A 18 16.04 -17.26 1.82
CA SER A 18 15.90 -15.83 2.10
C SER A 18 14.86 -15.20 1.17
N ILE A 19 14.39 -14.00 1.54
CA ILE A 19 13.52 -13.20 0.67
C ILE A 19 14.34 -12.75 -0.55
N ALA A 20 13.76 -12.86 -1.74
CA ALA A 20 14.37 -12.39 -2.97
C ALA A 20 14.12 -10.89 -3.15
N SER A 21 15.18 -10.11 -3.34
CA SER A 21 15.08 -8.71 -3.74
C SER A 21 14.64 -8.58 -5.21
N PRO A 22 14.08 -7.42 -5.62
CA PRO A 22 13.75 -7.17 -7.02
C PRO A 22 14.96 -7.37 -7.96
N GLU A 23 16.15 -6.94 -7.55
CA GLU A 23 17.39 -7.11 -8.32
C GLU A 23 17.75 -8.59 -8.51
N GLN A 24 17.61 -9.42 -7.47
CA GLN A 24 17.84 -10.86 -7.58
C GLN A 24 16.86 -11.52 -8.55
N ILE A 25 15.59 -11.14 -8.53
CA ILE A 25 14.57 -11.65 -9.47
C ILE A 25 14.95 -11.28 -10.90
N MET A 26 15.44 -10.05 -11.13
CA MET A 26 15.93 -9.62 -12.44
C MET A 26 17.15 -10.43 -12.89
N ASN A 27 18.10 -10.71 -11.99
CA ASN A 27 19.31 -11.48 -12.30
C ASN A 27 19.01 -12.95 -12.66
N TRP A 28 17.95 -13.53 -12.09
CA TRP A 28 17.50 -14.88 -12.45
C TRP A 28 16.77 -14.94 -13.79
N SER A 29 16.22 -13.81 -14.21
CA SER A 29 15.34 -13.74 -15.36
C SER A 29 16.11 -13.77 -16.67
N HIS A 30 15.59 -14.52 -17.63
CA HIS A 30 16.05 -14.54 -19.02
C HIS A 30 15.26 -13.55 -19.90
N GLY A 31 14.34 -12.79 -19.30
CA GLY A 31 13.66 -11.65 -19.90
C GLY A 31 12.22 -11.50 -19.43
N GLU A 32 11.63 -10.41 -19.87
CA GLU A 32 10.28 -9.99 -19.47
C GLU A 32 9.20 -10.65 -20.33
N VAL A 33 8.16 -11.15 -19.66
CA VAL A 33 6.91 -11.59 -20.31
C VAL A 33 5.97 -10.39 -20.36
N THR A 34 5.72 -9.88 -21.56
CA THR A 34 4.91 -8.67 -21.76
C THR A 34 3.51 -8.96 -22.22
N LYS A 35 3.27 -10.13 -22.84
CA LYS A 35 1.97 -10.48 -23.37
C LYS A 35 1.36 -11.71 -22.69
N PRO A 36 0.01 -11.77 -22.57
CA PRO A 36 -0.66 -12.86 -21.90
C PRO A 36 -0.83 -14.11 -22.78
N GLU A 37 -0.54 -14.03 -24.09
CA GLU A 37 -0.77 -15.16 -24.98
C GLU A 37 0.17 -16.33 -24.68
N THR A 38 -0.32 -17.53 -24.96
CA THR A 38 0.37 -18.78 -24.64
C THR A 38 0.93 -19.43 -25.90
N ILE A 39 0.05 -20.09 -26.66
CA ILE A 39 0.35 -20.77 -27.90
C ILE A 39 -0.68 -20.40 -28.96
N ASN A 40 -0.24 -20.42 -30.21
CA ASN A 40 -1.12 -20.23 -31.33
C ASN A 40 -2.01 -21.46 -31.54
N TYR A 41 -3.33 -21.28 -31.60
CA TYR A 41 -4.27 -22.40 -31.72
C TYR A 41 -4.15 -23.20 -33.03
N ARG A 42 -3.70 -22.59 -34.14
CA ARG A 42 -3.55 -23.28 -35.43
C ARG A 42 -2.21 -23.99 -35.55
N THR A 43 -1.13 -23.28 -35.22
CA THR A 43 0.23 -23.79 -35.44
C THR A 43 0.79 -24.57 -34.25
N LEU A 44 0.13 -24.49 -33.08
CA LEU A 44 0.58 -25.04 -31.80
C LEU A 44 1.97 -24.51 -31.38
N ARG A 45 2.39 -23.37 -31.93
CA ARG A 45 3.68 -22.75 -31.65
C ARG A 45 3.53 -21.69 -30.55
N PRO A 46 4.51 -21.55 -29.64
CA PRO A 46 4.49 -20.50 -28.63
C PRO A 46 4.49 -19.11 -29.24
N GLU A 47 3.71 -18.21 -28.64
CA GLU A 47 3.67 -16.81 -29.07
C GLU A 47 4.91 -16.04 -28.60
N LYS A 48 5.31 -15.02 -29.37
CA LYS A 48 6.47 -14.17 -29.03
C LYS A 48 6.11 -13.26 -27.85
N ASP A 49 7.01 -13.21 -26.87
CA ASP A 49 6.88 -12.42 -25.63
C ASP A 49 5.71 -12.84 -24.72
N GLY A 50 5.12 -14.00 -25.01
CA GLY A 50 4.10 -14.66 -24.20
C GLY A 50 4.66 -15.62 -23.14
N LEU A 51 3.76 -16.27 -22.40
CA LEU A 51 4.10 -17.15 -21.26
C LEU A 51 4.96 -18.36 -21.63
N PHE A 52 4.95 -18.78 -22.90
CA PHE A 52 5.74 -19.92 -23.38
C PHE A 52 6.85 -19.52 -24.36
N CYS A 53 7.15 -18.22 -24.49
CA CYS A 53 8.06 -17.68 -25.49
C CYS A 53 9.42 -18.41 -25.53
N GLU A 54 9.79 -18.93 -26.70
CA GLU A 54 11.05 -19.67 -26.87
C GLU A 54 12.30 -18.80 -26.71
N ARG A 55 12.19 -17.49 -26.95
CA ARG A 55 13.29 -16.55 -26.78
C ARG A 55 13.72 -16.44 -25.31
N LEU A 56 12.74 -16.46 -24.41
CA LEU A 56 12.93 -16.31 -22.97
C LEU A 56 13.30 -17.64 -22.32
N PHE A 57 12.46 -18.65 -22.54
CA PHE A 57 12.57 -19.93 -21.83
C PHE A 57 13.47 -20.95 -22.56
N GLY A 58 13.80 -20.72 -23.83
CA GLY A 58 14.55 -21.65 -24.67
C GLY A 58 13.67 -22.43 -25.66
N PRO A 59 14.26 -23.19 -26.59
CA PRO A 59 13.55 -23.79 -27.71
C PRO A 59 12.64 -24.95 -27.29
N THR A 60 11.50 -25.14 -27.98
CA THR A 60 10.60 -26.28 -27.71
C THR A 60 11.20 -27.61 -28.17
N LYS A 61 12.02 -27.58 -29.24
CA LYS A 61 12.69 -28.74 -29.81
C LYS A 61 14.19 -28.63 -29.63
N ASP A 62 14.84 -29.76 -29.42
CA ASP A 62 16.29 -29.80 -29.24
C ASP A 62 17.01 -29.31 -30.50
N TRP A 63 17.91 -28.35 -30.32
CA TRP A 63 18.77 -27.81 -31.38
C TRP A 63 18.01 -27.21 -32.58
N GLU A 64 16.80 -26.68 -32.36
CA GLU A 64 16.00 -26.00 -33.38
C GLU A 64 15.50 -24.66 -32.85
N CYS A 65 15.72 -23.58 -33.61
CA CYS A 65 15.15 -22.27 -33.30
C CYS A 65 13.70 -22.15 -33.80
N PHE A 66 12.91 -21.24 -33.22
CA PHE A 66 11.50 -21.01 -33.56
C PHE A 66 11.21 -20.90 -35.07
N CYS A 67 11.97 -20.07 -35.79
CA CYS A 67 11.73 -19.82 -37.21
C CYS A 67 12.25 -20.95 -38.12
N GLY A 68 12.99 -21.91 -37.58
CA GLY A 68 13.58 -23.02 -38.33
C GLY A 68 14.80 -22.66 -39.18
N LYS A 69 15.34 -21.44 -39.09
CA LYS A 69 16.58 -21.03 -39.79
C LYS A 69 17.78 -21.88 -39.37
N TYR A 70 17.97 -22.02 -38.05
CA TYR A 70 19.01 -22.86 -37.46
C TYR A 70 18.39 -24.15 -36.93
N LYS A 71 18.92 -25.29 -37.40
CA LYS A 71 18.49 -26.65 -37.06
C LYS A 71 19.69 -27.57 -36.92
N ARG A 72 19.58 -28.59 -36.06
CA ARG A 72 20.59 -29.60 -35.75
C ARG A 72 21.72 -29.08 -34.85
N ILE A 73 22.43 -30.02 -34.24
CA ILE A 73 23.47 -29.76 -33.22
C ILE A 73 24.65 -28.89 -33.69
N ARG A 74 24.87 -28.76 -35.00
CA ARG A 74 25.94 -27.94 -35.59
C ARG A 74 25.86 -26.46 -35.21
N TYR A 75 24.68 -25.95 -34.87
CA TYR A 75 24.46 -24.55 -34.47
C TYR A 75 24.31 -24.40 -32.95
N ARG A 76 24.81 -25.36 -32.16
CA ARG A 76 24.78 -25.30 -30.69
C ARG A 76 25.30 -23.95 -30.17
N GLY A 77 24.50 -23.30 -29.33
CA GLY A 77 24.84 -22.02 -28.70
C GLY A 77 24.64 -20.78 -29.58
N VAL A 78 24.24 -20.94 -30.84
CA VAL A 78 23.95 -19.80 -31.72
C VAL A 78 22.58 -19.21 -31.36
N VAL A 79 22.54 -17.89 -31.17
CA VAL A 79 21.29 -17.13 -31.02
C VAL A 79 20.80 -16.71 -32.40
N CYS A 80 19.55 -17.05 -32.73
CA CYS A 80 19.00 -16.74 -34.04
C CYS A 80 18.78 -15.23 -34.23
N ASP A 81 19.30 -14.65 -35.30
CA ASP A 81 19.12 -13.24 -35.69
C ASP A 81 17.66 -12.87 -36.02
N ARG A 82 16.85 -13.84 -36.50
CA ARG A 82 15.45 -13.58 -36.88
C ARG A 82 14.47 -13.69 -35.71
N CYS A 83 14.62 -14.71 -34.87
CA CYS A 83 13.67 -14.99 -33.78
C CYS A 83 14.23 -14.81 -32.37
N GLY A 84 15.54 -14.57 -32.22
CA GLY A 84 16.21 -14.39 -30.93
C GLY A 84 16.33 -15.68 -30.10
N VAL A 85 15.91 -16.83 -30.62
CA VAL A 85 15.96 -18.11 -29.89
C VAL A 85 17.35 -18.69 -29.95
N GLU A 86 17.90 -19.01 -28.80
CA GLU A 86 19.16 -19.74 -28.65
C GLU A 86 18.97 -21.22 -29.00
N VAL A 87 19.86 -21.74 -29.83
CA VAL A 87 19.86 -23.15 -30.24
C VAL A 87 20.53 -24.00 -29.16
N THR A 88 19.72 -24.52 -28.26
CA THR A 88 20.12 -25.38 -27.14
C THR A 88 19.17 -26.57 -26.98
N ARG A 89 19.34 -27.38 -25.93
CA ARG A 89 18.39 -28.44 -25.58
C ARG A 89 17.13 -27.85 -24.98
N SER A 90 15.98 -28.43 -25.28
CA SER A 90 14.67 -28.05 -24.72
C SER A 90 14.62 -28.18 -23.19
N LYS A 91 15.52 -28.98 -22.59
CA LYS A 91 15.67 -29.13 -21.14
C LYS A 91 15.83 -27.80 -20.40
N VAL A 92 16.49 -26.80 -21.00
CA VAL A 92 16.71 -25.50 -20.35
C VAL A 92 15.41 -24.78 -19.99
N ARG A 93 14.28 -25.10 -20.66
CA ARG A 93 12.95 -24.54 -20.36
C ARG A 93 12.45 -24.87 -18.95
N ARG A 94 13.06 -25.86 -18.29
CA ARG A 94 12.75 -26.25 -16.90
C ARG A 94 13.58 -25.50 -15.87
N GLU A 95 14.61 -24.79 -16.31
CA GLU A 95 15.61 -24.13 -15.45
C GLU A 95 15.60 -22.59 -15.64
N ARG A 96 15.26 -22.10 -16.85
CA ARG A 96 15.17 -20.66 -17.14
C ARG A 96 13.92 -20.04 -16.53
N MET A 97 14.12 -19.00 -15.72
CA MET A 97 13.05 -18.18 -15.18
C MET A 97 12.77 -16.96 -16.07
N GLY A 98 11.52 -16.51 -16.06
CA GLY A 98 11.09 -15.22 -16.63
C GLY A 98 10.62 -14.29 -15.51
N HIS A 99 10.45 -13.01 -15.82
CA HIS A 99 9.86 -12.04 -14.88
C HIS A 99 8.76 -11.22 -15.56
N ILE A 100 7.93 -10.57 -14.74
CA ILE A 100 6.95 -9.58 -15.18
C ILE A 100 7.25 -8.31 -14.39
N LYS A 101 7.45 -7.20 -15.09
CA LYS A 101 7.61 -5.91 -14.43
C LYS A 101 6.23 -5.37 -14.06
N LEU A 102 5.96 -5.28 -12.76
CA LEU A 102 4.71 -4.71 -12.29
C LEU A 102 4.73 -3.19 -12.46
N ALA A 103 3.61 -2.63 -12.91
CA ALA A 103 3.45 -1.18 -13.04
C ALA A 103 3.36 -0.48 -11.67
N ALA A 104 2.89 -1.21 -10.65
CA ALA A 104 2.78 -0.74 -9.27
C ALA A 104 3.32 -1.82 -8.32
N PRO A 105 3.89 -1.43 -7.17
CA PRO A 105 4.31 -2.39 -6.16
C PRO A 105 3.10 -3.16 -5.61
N ALA A 106 3.29 -4.46 -5.36
CA ALA A 106 2.28 -5.33 -4.78
C ALA A 106 2.85 -6.00 -3.53
N ALA A 107 2.06 -6.05 -2.46
CA ALA A 107 2.43 -6.77 -1.25
C ALA A 107 2.32 -8.28 -1.46
N HIS A 108 3.35 -9.02 -1.04
CA HIS A 108 3.34 -10.47 -1.15
C HIS A 108 2.37 -11.07 -0.11
N ILE A 109 1.39 -11.85 -0.57
CA ILE A 109 0.26 -12.34 0.24
C ILE A 109 0.68 -13.12 1.49
N TRP A 110 1.79 -13.87 1.43
CA TRP A 110 2.32 -14.62 2.59
C TRP A 110 2.76 -13.73 3.76
N PHE A 111 3.11 -12.46 3.52
CA PHE A 111 3.53 -11.55 4.58
C PHE A 111 2.40 -10.65 5.07
N SER A 112 1.34 -10.48 4.26
CA SER A 112 0.17 -9.67 4.62
C SER A 112 -0.94 -10.48 5.29
N LYS A 113 -1.38 -11.61 4.70
CA LYS A 113 -2.57 -12.38 5.14
C LYS A 113 -2.28 -13.54 6.09
N THR A 114 -1.07 -14.07 6.11
CA THR A 114 -0.74 -15.20 7.00
C THR A 114 -0.77 -14.77 8.46
N THR A 115 -1.39 -15.56 9.35
CA THR A 115 -1.45 -15.27 10.78
C THR A 115 -0.23 -15.85 11.52
N PRO A 116 0.52 -15.06 12.31
CA PRO A 116 0.38 -13.61 12.48
C PRO A 116 1.02 -12.84 11.32
N SER A 117 0.38 -11.74 10.93
CA SER A 117 0.80 -10.91 9.79
C SER A 117 2.19 -10.35 10.04
N ARG A 118 3.17 -10.75 9.21
CA ARG A 118 4.56 -10.31 9.36
C ARG A 118 4.69 -8.81 9.09
N LEU A 119 3.96 -8.30 8.11
CA LEU A 119 3.89 -6.86 7.84
C LEU A 119 3.15 -6.09 8.93
N GLY A 120 2.03 -6.64 9.44
CA GLY A 120 1.28 -6.01 10.53
C GLY A 120 2.13 -5.88 11.79
N LEU A 121 2.87 -6.93 12.15
CA LEU A 121 3.80 -6.90 13.30
C LEU A 121 4.96 -5.93 13.10
N LEU A 122 5.51 -5.85 11.89
CA LEU A 122 6.65 -4.96 11.59
C LEU A 122 6.26 -3.47 11.68
N LEU A 123 5.04 -3.14 11.24
CA LEU A 123 4.54 -1.76 11.18
C LEU A 123 3.68 -1.37 12.39
N ASP A 124 3.51 -2.28 13.36
CA ASP A 124 2.58 -2.13 14.49
C ASP A 124 1.14 -1.77 14.06
N LEU A 125 0.67 -2.42 13.00
CA LEU A 125 -0.68 -2.24 12.45
C LEU A 125 -1.53 -3.49 12.67
N SER A 126 -2.80 -3.27 13.05
CA SER A 126 -3.76 -4.36 13.06
C SER A 126 -3.92 -4.95 11.64
N PRO A 127 -4.05 -6.28 11.48
CA PRO A 127 -4.20 -6.90 10.16
C PRO A 127 -5.37 -6.32 9.35
N ARG A 128 -6.45 -5.92 10.04
CA ARG A 128 -7.63 -5.28 9.42
C ARG A 128 -7.31 -3.89 8.86
N ASN A 129 -6.53 -3.08 9.57
CA ASN A 129 -6.14 -1.76 9.08
C ASN A 129 -5.15 -1.87 7.92
N LEU A 130 -4.17 -2.78 8.02
CA LEU A 130 -3.23 -3.05 6.93
C LEU A 130 -3.97 -3.50 5.66
N GLU A 131 -4.94 -4.41 5.78
CA GLU A 131 -5.75 -4.87 4.66
C GLU A 131 -6.53 -3.73 4.00
N ARG A 132 -7.13 -2.82 4.79
CA ARG A 132 -7.83 -1.65 4.26
C ARG A 132 -6.92 -0.72 3.47
N VAL A 133 -5.68 -0.53 3.91
CA VAL A 133 -4.70 0.27 3.17
C VAL A 133 -4.29 -0.43 1.87
N LEU A 134 -3.98 -1.74 1.93
CA LEU A 134 -3.56 -2.52 0.77
C LEU A 134 -4.62 -2.61 -0.34
N TYR A 135 -5.90 -2.64 0.03
CA TYR A 135 -7.02 -2.67 -0.91
C TYR A 135 -7.62 -1.29 -1.19
N PHE A 136 -6.87 -0.22 -0.93
CA PHE A 136 -7.26 1.16 -1.26
C PHE A 136 -8.59 1.62 -0.61
N ALA A 137 -8.95 1.05 0.54
CA ALA A 137 -10.13 1.45 1.31
C ALA A 137 -9.84 2.62 2.28
N GLN A 138 -8.58 2.76 2.72
CA GLN A 138 -8.13 3.84 3.60
C GLN A 138 -6.74 4.31 3.20
N HIS A 139 -6.46 5.60 3.41
CA HIS A 139 -5.12 6.15 3.28
C HIS A 139 -4.35 5.96 4.60
N ILE A 140 -3.02 5.91 4.49
CA ILE A 140 -2.11 5.92 5.63
C ILE A 140 -1.18 7.13 5.49
N ILE A 141 -0.96 7.83 6.59
CA ILE A 141 0.00 8.93 6.64
C ILE A 141 1.40 8.31 6.72
N VAL A 142 2.24 8.60 5.73
CA VAL A 142 3.60 8.05 5.64
C VAL A 142 4.61 8.96 6.35
N SER A 143 4.40 10.27 6.27
CA SER A 143 5.26 11.29 6.87
C SER A 143 4.43 12.51 7.22
N VAL A 144 4.82 13.21 8.28
CA VAL A 144 4.24 14.48 8.71
C VAL A 144 5.38 15.49 8.80
N ASP A 145 5.14 16.69 8.29
CA ASP A 145 6.01 17.83 8.54
C ASP A 145 5.67 18.41 9.92
N GLU A 146 6.58 18.24 10.87
CA GLU A 146 6.34 18.58 12.28
C GLU A 146 6.36 20.09 12.53
N ASP A 147 7.15 20.85 11.76
CA ASP A 147 7.27 22.30 11.93
C ASP A 147 5.97 22.97 11.47
N ALA A 148 5.51 22.64 10.26
CA ALA A 148 4.25 23.12 9.73
C ALA A 148 3.05 22.66 10.59
N ARG A 149 3.10 21.44 11.12
CA ARG A 149 2.08 20.92 12.04
C ARG A 149 2.02 21.75 13.32
N GLN A 150 3.16 22.08 13.91
CA GLN A 150 3.22 22.83 15.16
C GLN A 150 2.71 24.26 14.98
N GLU A 151 3.12 24.94 13.91
CA GLU A 151 2.61 26.26 13.54
C GLU A 151 1.08 26.25 13.38
N THR A 152 0.56 25.28 12.63
CA THR A 152 -0.90 25.12 12.45
C THR A 152 -1.62 24.88 13.78
N ILE A 153 -1.03 24.07 14.67
CA ILE A 153 -1.61 23.80 16.00
C ILE A 153 -1.66 25.08 16.85
N GLU A 154 -0.61 25.89 16.80
CA GLU A 154 -0.53 27.15 17.56
C GLU A 154 -1.53 28.19 17.04
N GLU A 155 -1.65 28.32 15.71
CA GLU A 155 -2.64 29.19 15.08
C GLU A 155 -4.08 28.80 15.44
N GLU A 156 -4.41 27.50 15.37
CA GLU A 156 -5.75 27.02 15.71
C GLU A 156 -6.05 27.16 17.21
N ARG A 157 -5.06 27.00 18.09
CA ARG A 157 -5.19 27.28 19.52
C ARG A 157 -5.46 28.76 19.79
N ALA A 158 -4.69 29.65 19.19
CA ALA A 158 -4.89 31.09 19.34
C ALA A 158 -6.26 31.53 18.85
N ARG A 159 -6.75 30.95 17.73
CA ARG A 159 -8.10 31.18 17.23
C ARG A 159 -9.16 30.71 18.22
N TYR A 160 -8.98 29.51 18.78
CA TYR A 160 -9.91 28.96 19.78
C TYR A 160 -9.99 29.83 21.04
N ASP A 161 -8.85 30.27 21.57
CA ASP A 161 -8.80 31.10 22.78
C ASP A 161 -9.50 32.45 22.58
N LEU A 162 -9.33 33.08 21.42
CA LEU A 162 -10.05 34.32 21.05
C LEU A 162 -11.56 34.09 20.93
N GLU A 163 -11.99 32.94 20.41
CA GLU A 163 -13.42 32.58 20.31
C GLU A 163 -14.03 32.40 21.70
N VAL A 164 -13.31 31.75 22.62
CA VAL A 164 -13.71 31.56 24.01
C VAL A 164 -13.81 32.90 24.73
N GLU A 165 -12.82 33.78 24.60
CA GLU A 165 -12.81 35.10 25.24
C GLU A 165 -13.99 35.97 24.75
N LYS A 166 -14.28 35.94 23.45
CA LYS A 166 -15.45 36.63 22.89
C LYS A 166 -16.76 36.11 23.46
N ARG A 167 -16.91 34.79 23.59
CA ARG A 167 -18.11 34.18 24.21
C ARG A 167 -18.23 34.52 25.68
N GLN A 168 -17.12 34.52 26.42
CA GLN A 168 -17.10 34.92 27.84
C GLN A 168 -17.52 36.38 27.99
N LYS A 169 -16.96 37.31 27.21
CA LYS A 169 -17.35 38.73 27.24
C LYS A 169 -18.80 38.94 26.86
N ALA A 170 -19.32 38.20 25.88
CA ALA A 170 -20.74 38.26 25.52
C ALA A 170 -21.63 37.81 26.68
N SER A 171 -21.31 36.67 27.30
CA SER A 171 -22.01 36.17 28.50
C SER A 171 -21.93 37.15 29.68
N GLU A 172 -20.76 37.73 29.95
CA GLU A 172 -20.59 38.74 31.01
C GLU A 172 -21.44 39.99 30.75
N SER A 173 -21.47 40.48 29.51
CA SER A 173 -22.31 41.63 29.15
C SER A 173 -23.80 41.33 29.27
N GLU A 174 -24.22 40.10 28.94
CA GLU A 174 -25.60 39.64 29.07
C GLU A 174 -25.98 39.51 30.55
N LEU A 175 -25.09 38.97 31.39
CA LEU A 175 -25.25 38.94 32.85
C LEU A 175 -25.34 40.35 33.45
N GLU A 176 -24.57 41.31 32.94
CA GLU A 176 -24.59 42.70 33.44
C GLU A 176 -25.91 43.40 33.09
N VAL A 177 -26.44 43.19 31.88
CA VAL A 177 -27.78 43.66 31.49
C VAL A 177 -28.87 43.02 32.36
N ILE A 178 -28.79 41.71 32.62
CA ILE A 178 -29.74 41.02 33.50
C ILE A 178 -29.64 41.56 34.94
N ARG A 179 -28.43 41.82 35.46
CA ARG A 179 -28.23 42.43 36.78
C ARG A 179 -28.83 43.82 36.87
N GLN A 180 -28.63 44.66 35.85
CA GLN A 180 -29.22 46.01 35.82
C GLN A 180 -30.75 45.96 35.85
N LYS A 181 -31.36 45.05 35.07
CA LYS A 181 -32.81 44.81 35.13
C LYS A 181 -33.27 44.38 36.51
N ILE A 182 -32.54 43.50 37.18
CA ILE A 182 -32.88 43.07 38.55
C ILE A 182 -32.84 44.27 39.51
N THR A 183 -31.82 45.13 39.45
CA THR A 183 -31.73 46.33 40.30
C THR A 183 -32.83 47.35 40.00
N GLU A 184 -33.18 47.58 38.74
CA GLU A 184 -34.30 48.46 38.39
C GLU A 184 -35.63 47.92 38.92
N LEU A 185 -35.84 46.60 38.83
CA LEU A 185 -37.02 45.93 39.39
C LEU A 185 -37.05 46.02 40.92
N GLU A 186 -35.92 46.02 41.63
CA GLU A 186 -35.85 46.20 43.09
C GLU A 186 -36.29 47.60 43.55
N GLU A 187 -36.07 48.64 42.74
CA GLU A 187 -36.49 50.02 43.04
C GLU A 187 -37.99 50.27 42.76
N THR A 188 -38.65 49.39 42.01
CA THR A 188 -40.10 49.50 41.74
C THR A 188 -40.95 48.96 42.90
N PRO A 189 -42.09 49.61 43.24
CA PRO A 189 -42.93 49.21 44.37
C PRO A 189 -43.48 47.79 44.19
N ASP A 190 -43.45 46.99 45.25
CA ASP A 190 -43.85 45.57 45.18
C ASP A 190 -45.32 45.42 44.72
N GLY A 191 -45.47 44.70 43.60
CA GLY A 191 -46.72 44.22 43.05
C GLY A 191 -46.55 42.79 42.50
N PRO A 192 -47.62 41.99 42.41
CA PRO A 192 -47.52 40.59 42.03
C PRO A 192 -46.93 40.35 40.62
N GLU A 193 -47.03 41.33 39.72
CA GLU A 193 -46.43 41.27 38.38
C GLU A 193 -44.91 41.48 38.41
N VAL A 194 -44.42 42.40 39.24
CA VAL A 194 -42.98 42.71 39.42
C VAL A 194 -42.25 41.53 40.07
N GLU A 195 -42.91 40.81 40.98
CA GLU A 195 -42.34 39.65 41.67
C GLU A 195 -42.13 38.46 40.71
N VAL A 196 -43.05 38.26 39.76
CA VAL A 196 -42.90 37.25 38.69
C VAL A 196 -41.77 37.63 37.74
N GLU A 197 -41.65 38.90 37.34
CA GLU A 197 -40.54 39.37 36.48
C GLU A 197 -39.17 39.23 37.15
N ARG A 198 -39.06 39.52 38.46
CA ARG A 198 -37.83 39.28 39.24
C ARG A 198 -37.44 37.80 39.25
N MET A 199 -38.41 36.92 39.50
CA MET A 199 -38.16 35.48 39.54
C MET A 199 -37.77 34.92 38.15
N THR A 200 -38.33 35.49 37.08
CA THR A 200 -37.96 35.13 35.70
C THR A 200 -36.54 35.58 35.35
N ALA A 201 -36.17 36.83 35.72
CA ALA A 201 -34.83 37.36 35.52
C ALA A 201 -33.75 36.61 36.32
N MET A 202 -34.07 36.12 37.52
CA MET A 202 -33.15 35.26 38.30
C MET A 202 -32.91 33.91 37.61
N VAL A 203 -33.95 33.29 37.03
CA VAL A 203 -33.81 32.04 36.26
C VAL A 203 -33.00 32.25 34.99
N GLU A 204 -33.20 33.37 34.28
CA GLU A 204 -32.38 33.74 33.11
C GLU A 204 -30.91 33.96 33.50
N MET A 205 -30.64 34.60 34.64
CA MET A 205 -29.27 34.83 35.12
C MET A 205 -28.54 33.52 35.48
N ASP A 206 -29.25 32.55 36.05
CA ASP A 206 -28.68 31.24 36.36
C ASP A 206 -28.49 30.39 35.09
N ALA A 207 -29.39 30.52 34.10
CA ALA A 207 -29.25 29.85 32.80
C ALA A 207 -28.06 30.36 31.95
N VAL A 208 -27.60 31.59 32.15
CA VAL A 208 -26.43 32.17 31.44
C VAL A 208 -25.10 31.82 32.14
N LYS A 209 -25.14 31.36 33.41
CA LYS A 209 -23.96 30.94 34.17
C LYS A 209 -23.56 29.47 33.96
N ASP A 210 -24.51 28.63 33.58
CA ASP A 210 -24.30 27.20 33.25
C ASP A 210 -23.80 27.00 31.81
#